data_AF-A0A923YN31-F1
#
_entry.id   AF-A0A923YN31-F1
#
_cell.length_a   1.000
_cell.length_b   1.000
_cell.length_c   1.000
_cell.angle_alpha   90.00
_cell.angle_beta   90.00
_cell.angle_gamma   90.00
#
_symmetry.space_group_name_H-M   'P 1'
#
loop_
_entity.id
_entity.type
_entity.pdbx_description
1 polymer ?
#
loop_
_entity_poly.entity_id
_entity_poly.type
_entity_poly.pdbx_seq_one_letter_code
_entity_poly.pdbx_strand_id
1 'polypeptide(L)'
;MHLPKIVHIAEVGPRDGFQNEAQNLPTAEKISLIRQLAMAGCNKIEITSFVNPKAIPNLADATEIVAGTGDLGITCFALIPNVKGYQRALSMEELMVLLSSCRRPIPKKS
;
A
#
# COMPACT_ATOMS: atom_id res chain seq x y z
N MET A 1 -31.91 3.84 -13.33
CA MET A 1 -30.76 3.56 -12.44
C MET A 1 -30.25 4.88 -11.90
N HIS A 2 -30.04 5.00 -10.59
CA HIS A 2 -29.50 6.20 -9.94
C HIS A 2 -28.01 5.96 -9.69
N LEU A 3 -27.14 6.60 -10.47
CA LEU A 3 -25.69 6.47 -10.34
C LEU A 3 -25.15 7.55 -9.40
N PRO A 4 -24.06 7.26 -8.65
CA PRO A 4 -23.39 8.26 -7.85
C PRO A 4 -22.85 9.38 -8.73
N LYS A 5 -22.94 10.62 -8.25
CA LYS A 5 -22.42 11.80 -8.95
C LYS A 5 -20.89 11.87 -8.95
N ILE A 6 -20.25 11.21 -8.00
CA ILE A 6 -18.80 11.24 -7.77
C ILE A 6 -18.35 9.82 -7.43
N VAL A 7 -17.23 9.40 -8.03
CA VAL A 7 -16.54 8.15 -7.71
C VAL A 7 -15.11 8.51 -7.30
N HIS A 8 -14.66 7.96 -6.19
CA HIS A 8 -13.27 8.03 -5.76
C HIS A 8 -12.57 6.74 -6.11
N ILE A 9 -11.43 6.86 -6.79
CA ILE A 9 -10.58 5.73 -7.17
C ILE A 9 -9.30 5.84 -6.35
N ALA A 10 -8.91 4.73 -5.71
CA ALA A 10 -7.62 4.58 -5.08
C ALA A 10 -6.81 3.58 -5.91
N GLU A 11 -5.65 4.01 -6.41
CA GLU A 11 -4.75 3.15 -7.15
C GLU A 11 -3.94 2.29 -6.18
N VAL A 12 -3.87 0.99 -6.42
CA VAL A 12 -3.25 0.01 -5.52
C VAL A 12 -2.11 -0.77 -6.17
N GLY A 13 -1.90 -0.60 -7.48
CA GLY A 13 -0.84 -1.24 -8.26
C GLY A 13 0.56 -1.10 -7.64
N PRO A 14 0.97 0.08 -7.15
CA PRO A 14 2.27 0.25 -6.51
C PRO A 14 2.46 -0.49 -5.18
N ARG A 15 1.40 -1.06 -4.58
CA ARG A 15 1.54 -1.98 -3.45
C ARG A 15 1.24 -3.41 -3.86
N ASP A 16 0.00 -3.65 -4.28
CA ASP A 16 -0.52 -4.99 -4.54
C ASP A 16 0.08 -5.59 -5.82
N GLY A 17 0.31 -4.76 -6.83
CA GLY A 17 1.03 -5.17 -8.04
C GLY A 17 2.45 -5.60 -7.71
N PHE A 18 3.26 -4.71 -7.13
CA PHE A 18 4.66 -5.01 -6.79
C PHE A 18 4.81 -6.22 -5.85
N GLN A 19 3.86 -6.44 -4.93
CA GLN A 19 3.86 -7.62 -4.08
C GLN A 19 3.74 -8.94 -4.87
N ASN A 20 2.97 -8.93 -5.96
CA ASN A 20 2.70 -10.12 -6.78
C ASN A 20 3.63 -10.27 -7.99
N GLU A 21 4.48 -9.28 -8.27
CA GLU A 21 5.47 -9.35 -9.35
C GLU A 21 6.57 -10.38 -9.08
N ALA A 22 6.90 -11.16 -10.10
CA ALA A 22 7.94 -12.19 -9.99
C ALA A 22 9.35 -11.60 -9.86
N GLN A 23 9.57 -10.42 -10.41
CA GLN A 23 10.86 -9.73 -10.39
C GLN A 23 10.80 -8.54 -9.43
N ASN A 24 11.88 -8.35 -8.67
CA ASN A 24 11.99 -7.16 -7.81
C ASN A 24 12.45 -5.97 -8.67
N LEU A 25 11.55 -5.01 -8.85
CA LEU A 25 11.84 -3.78 -9.57
C LEU A 25 12.79 -2.89 -8.75
N PRO A 26 13.75 -2.20 -9.39
CA PRO A 26 14.54 -1.18 -8.72
C PRO A 26 13.65 -0.10 -8.11
N THR A 27 14.03 0.40 -6.92
CA THR A 27 13.26 1.44 -6.20
C THR A 27 13.01 2.68 -7.04
N ALA A 28 13.98 3.08 -7.87
CA ALA A 28 13.83 4.22 -8.77
C ALA A 28 12.72 4.03 -9.81
N GLU A 29 12.53 2.80 -10.32
CA GLU A 29 11.46 2.48 -11.26
C GLU A 29 10.10 2.48 -10.56
N LYS A 30 10.03 1.95 -9.33
CA LYS A 30 8.81 2.01 -8.51
C LYS A 30 8.37 3.45 -8.25
N ILE A 31 9.30 4.31 -7.84
CA ILE A 31 9.05 5.73 -7.65
C ILE A 31 8.60 6.36 -8.96
N SER A 32 9.32 6.13 -10.06
CA SER A 32 8.96 6.66 -11.38
C SER A 32 7.53 6.31 -11.78
N LEU A 33 7.10 5.05 -11.57
CA LEU A 33 5.73 4.62 -11.84
C LEU A 33 4.71 5.39 -10.99
N ILE A 34 4.95 5.53 -9.69
CA ILE A 34 4.05 6.28 -8.78
C ILE A 34 3.91 7.74 -9.24
N ARG A 35 5.01 8.39 -9.62
CA ARG A 35 4.99 9.76 -10.13
C ARG A 35 4.21 9.87 -11.43
N GLN A 36 4.36 8.90 -12.34
CA GLN A 36 3.58 8.84 -13.58
C GLN A 36 2.08 8.65 -13.33
N LEU A 37 1.70 7.81 -12.35
CA LEU A 37 0.31 7.63 -11.94
C LEU A 37 -0.28 8.93 -11.36
N ALA A 38 0.48 9.64 -10.53
CA ALA A 38 0.08 10.95 -10.02
C ALA A 38 -0.15 11.95 -11.17
N MET A 39 0.77 12.01 -12.14
CA MET A 39 0.64 12.86 -13.33
C MET A 39 -0.55 12.47 -14.22
N ALA A 40 -0.93 11.19 -14.24
CA ALA A 40 -2.09 10.70 -14.95
C ALA A 40 -3.44 11.06 -14.28
N GLY A 41 -3.42 11.67 -13.09
CA GLY A 41 -4.60 12.13 -12.37
C GLY A 41 -5.03 11.23 -11.21
N CYS A 42 -4.20 10.24 -10.81
CA CYS A 42 -4.47 9.46 -9.61
C CYS A 42 -4.22 10.32 -8.35
N ASN A 43 -5.30 10.74 -7.70
CA ASN A 43 -5.22 11.59 -6.51
C ASN A 43 -5.02 10.81 -5.20
N LYS A 44 -5.17 9.48 -5.23
CA LYS A 44 -4.98 8.61 -4.07
C LYS A 44 -4.30 7.32 -4.49
N ILE A 45 -3.13 7.04 -3.93
CA ILE A 45 -2.28 5.90 -4.32
C ILE A 45 -1.76 5.15 -3.09
N GLU A 46 -1.91 3.83 -3.09
CA GLU A 46 -1.26 2.93 -2.14
C GLU A 46 0.17 2.69 -2.60
N ILE A 47 1.11 3.45 -2.04
CA ILE A 47 2.48 3.52 -2.57
C ILE A 47 3.37 2.35 -2.12
N THR A 48 3.06 1.71 -0.99
CA THR A 48 3.87 0.60 -0.44
C THR A 48 3.17 -0.10 0.74
N SER A 49 3.84 -1.08 1.36
CA SER A 49 3.44 -1.67 2.63
C SER A 49 4.62 -1.88 3.58
N PHE A 50 4.40 -1.63 4.87
CA PHE A 50 5.38 -1.89 5.93
C PHE A 50 5.25 -3.30 6.50
N VAL A 51 5.28 -4.29 5.61
CA VAL A 51 5.33 -5.72 5.91
C VAL A 51 6.73 -6.15 6.32
N ASN A 52 6.86 -7.43 6.71
CA ASN A 52 8.17 -8.02 6.95
C ASN A 52 8.91 -8.18 5.61
N PRO A 53 10.06 -7.51 5.40
CA PRO A 53 10.79 -7.57 4.13
C PRO A 53 11.31 -8.98 3.80
N LYS A 54 11.45 -9.85 4.80
CA LYS A 54 11.80 -11.26 4.56
C LYS A 54 10.63 -12.07 3.99
N ALA A 55 9.40 -11.69 4.34
CA ALA A 55 8.20 -12.35 3.84
C ALA A 55 7.80 -11.82 2.46
N ILE A 56 8.00 -10.52 2.23
CA ILE A 56 7.69 -9.85 0.97
C ILE A 56 8.89 -8.96 0.57
N PRO A 57 9.91 -9.51 -0.12
CA PRO A 57 11.12 -8.78 -0.50
C PRO A 57 10.88 -7.60 -1.45
N ASN A 58 9.84 -7.69 -2.28
CA ASN A 58 9.52 -6.65 -3.26
C ASN A 58 9.04 -5.34 -2.62
N LEU A 59 8.69 -5.33 -1.34
CA LEU A 59 8.25 -4.14 -0.59
C LEU A 59 9.25 -3.75 0.50
N ALA A 60 10.50 -4.21 0.42
CA ALA A 60 11.51 -3.90 1.42
C ALA A 60 11.89 -2.41 1.45
N ASP A 61 11.75 -1.72 0.32
CA ASP A 61 12.12 -0.33 0.03
C ASP A 61 11.00 0.69 0.33
N ALA A 62 10.12 0.36 1.28
CA ALA A 62 8.98 1.18 1.65
C ALA A 62 9.37 2.60 2.09
N THR A 63 10.44 2.74 2.87
CA THR A 63 10.88 4.04 3.40
C THR A 63 11.40 4.95 2.28
N GLU A 64 12.15 4.36 1.35
CA GLU A 64 12.71 5.05 0.18
C GLU A 64 11.60 5.52 -0.77
N ILE A 65 10.57 4.69 -0.98
CA ILE A 65 9.39 5.07 -1.78
C ILE A 65 8.65 6.24 -1.13
N VAL A 66 8.41 6.20 0.19
CA VAL A 66 7.75 7.30 0.91
C VAL A 66 8.54 8.59 0.77
N ALA A 67 9.87 8.54 0.95
CA ALA A 67 10.72 9.72 0.78
C ALA A 67 10.70 10.26 -0.66
N GLY A 68 10.69 9.38 -1.66
CA GLY A 68 10.70 9.75 -3.09
C GLY A 68 9.36 10.19 -3.66
N THR A 69 8.28 10.15 -2.89
CA THR A 69 6.91 10.46 -3.34
C THR A 69 6.18 11.48 -2.47
N GLY A 70 6.80 11.95 -1.39
CA GLY A 70 6.18 12.91 -0.45
C GLY A 70 5.90 14.29 -1.03
N ASP A 71 6.48 14.63 -2.19
CA ASP A 71 6.32 15.93 -2.85
C ASP A 71 5.19 15.98 -3.88
N LEU A 72 4.47 14.86 -4.11
CA LEU A 72 3.50 14.74 -5.20
C LEU A 72 2.19 15.50 -5.00
N GLY A 73 1.92 16.01 -3.79
CA GLY A 73 0.70 16.76 -3.50
C GLY A 73 -0.60 15.94 -3.62
N ILE A 74 -0.49 14.61 -3.64
CA ILE A 74 -1.61 13.66 -3.68
C ILE A 74 -1.66 12.86 -2.38
N THR A 75 -2.77 12.14 -2.15
CA THR A 75 -2.89 11.25 -0.99
C THR A 75 -2.10 9.97 -1.21
N CYS A 76 -0.91 9.89 -0.61
CA CYS A 76 -0.11 8.67 -0.52
C CYS A 76 -0.43 7.93 0.77
N PHE A 77 -0.78 6.64 0.67
CA PHE A 77 -1.03 5.79 1.84
C PHE A 77 -0.31 4.44 1.73
N ALA A 78 -0.19 3.73 2.85
CA ALA A 78 0.49 2.43 2.89
C ALA A 78 -0.22 1.42 3.81
N LEU A 79 -0.10 0.13 3.49
CA LEU A 79 -0.62 -0.95 4.33
C LEU A 79 0.30 -1.22 5.51
N ILE A 80 -0.28 -1.25 6.71
CA ILE A 80 0.38 -1.50 7.98
C ILE A 80 -0.24 -2.73 8.66
N PRO A 81 0.47 -3.88 8.69
CA PRO A 81 -0.12 -5.11 9.23
C PRO A 81 0.01 -5.22 10.76
N ASN A 82 0.88 -4.42 11.39
CA ASN A 82 1.14 -4.48 12.84
C ASN A 82 1.86 -3.21 13.35
N VAL A 83 2.04 -3.15 14.67
CA VAL A 83 2.69 -2.02 15.37
C VAL A 83 4.13 -1.76 14.92
N LYS A 84 4.89 -2.80 14.54
CA LYS A 84 6.27 -2.62 14.03
C LYS A 84 6.26 -1.93 12.66
N GLY A 85 5.29 -2.26 11.81
CA GLY A 85 5.07 -1.55 10.55
C GLY A 85 4.69 -0.08 10.80
N TYR A 86 3.80 0.16 11.78
CA TYR A 86 3.37 1.51 12.15
C TYR A 86 4.55 2.40 12.58
N GLN A 87 5.47 1.88 13.40
CA GLN A 87 6.67 2.62 13.82
C GLN A 87 7.55 3.09 12.66
N ARG A 88 7.56 2.36 11.54
CA ARG A 88 8.31 2.73 10.33
C ARG A 88 7.56 3.71 9.43
N ALA A 89 6.25 3.83 9.61
CA ALA A 89 5.37 4.64 8.79
C ALA A 89 4.97 5.97 9.44
N LEU A 90 5.62 6.36 10.54
CA LEU A 90 5.28 7.57 11.31
C LEU A 90 5.38 8.88 10.52
N SER A 91 6.14 8.89 9.42
CA SER A 91 6.22 10.05 8.53
C SER A 91 5.05 10.18 7.56
N MET A 92 4.16 9.19 7.48
CA MET A 92 3.01 9.19 6.59
C MET A 92 1.76 9.74 7.27
N GLU A 93 0.94 10.45 6.50
CA GLU A 93 -0.31 11.03 6.99
C GLU A 93 -1.47 10.02 7.00
N GLU A 94 -1.50 9.11 6.02
CA GLU A 94 -2.58 8.12 5.89
C GLU A 94 -2.04 6.68 5.89
N LEU A 95 -2.66 5.84 6.73
CA LEU A 95 -2.27 4.45 6.96
C LEU A 95 -3.49 3.53 6.84
N MET A 96 -3.34 2.40 6.16
CA MET A 96 -4.38 1.38 6.03
C MET A 96 -4.02 0.15 6.88
N VAL A 97 -4.93 -0.26 7.77
CA VAL A 97 -4.75 -1.46 8.60
C VAL A 97 -5.59 -2.61 8.02
N LEU A 98 -4.96 -3.76 7.81
CA LEU A 98 -5.65 -4.98 7.40
C LEU A 98 -5.94 -5.86 8.61
N LEU A 99 -7.22 -6.15 8.85
CA LEU A 99 -7.69 -7.07 9.88
C LEU A 99 -8.45 -8.22 9.22
N SER A 100 -8.05 -9.45 9.53
CA SER A 100 -8.77 -10.65 9.10
C SER A 100 -9.26 -11.41 10.32
N SER A 101 -10.54 -11.80 10.31
CA SER A 101 -11.12 -12.65 11.36
C SER A 101 -11.39 -14.04 10.79
N CYS A 102 -10.85 -15.07 11.45
CA CYS A 102 -11.13 -16.46 11.11
C CYS A 102 -12.06 -17.06 12.18
N ARG A 103 -13.23 -17.56 11.74
CA ARG A 103 -14.17 -18.23 12.64
C ARG A 103 -13.59 -19.60 12.99
N ARG A 104 -13.15 -19.81 14.24
CA ARG A 104 -12.82 -21.17 14.71
C ARG A 104 -14.10 -22.01 14.67
N PRO A 105 -14.07 -23.24 14.13
CA PRO A 105 -15.21 -24.15 14.28
C PRO A 105 -15.46 -24.35 15.77
N ILE A 106 -16.71 -24.12 16.20
CA ILE A 106 -17.14 -24.37 17.58
C ILE A 106 -17.02 -25.88 17.79
N PRO A 107 -16.20 -26.37 18.74
CA PRO A 107 -16.14 -27.80 19.01
C PRO A 107 -17.55 -28.25 19.43
N LYS A 108 -18.13 -29.21 18.69
CA LYS A 108 -19.35 -29.89 19.14
C LYS A 108 -19.00 -30.55 20.47
N LYS A 109 -19.62 -30.13 21.57
CA LYS A 109 -19.57 -30.89 22.82
C LYS A 109 -20.20 -32.26 22.53
N SER A 110 -19.41 -33.32 22.63
CA SER A 110 -19.93 -34.69 22.71
C SER A 110 -20.63 -34.92 24.04
#